data_AF-A0A5B7ECJ2-F1
#
_entry.id   AF-A0A5B7ECJ2-F1
#
_cell.length_a   1.000
_cell.length_b   1.000
_cell.length_c   1.000
_cell.angle_alpha   90.00
_cell.angle_beta   90.00
_cell.angle_gamma   90.00
#
_symmetry.space_group_name_H-M   'P 1'
#
loop_
_entity.id
_entity.type
_entity.pdbx_description
1 polymer ?
#
loop_
_entity_poly.entity_id
_entity_poly.type
_entity_poly.pdbx_seq_one_letter_code
_entity_poly.pdbx_strand_id
1 'polypeptide(L)'
;MRIRAFPNLLDLKDRFDHFLHNSFNNDKIFKQMIAADFEYFLNLNNKSPEYLSLFIDDKLKKGVKGMTEAEIEVVLDKTMVLFRFLQEKDVFERYYKQHLAKRLLLQKSVSEDSEKTMISKLKTECGCQFTSKLEGMFKDVTISNTINEEFKQRVNSAGTNLCGVDIYVRVLTTGYWPTQSANLKANVPMAPRSAFEAFRRFYLNKHSGRQLTLQPQLGSADLNAVFHGSRKEESACASTSVVAGSVASVAAVASGEAVSSVAGISSSTIGGTVSNNGLMPSPNLSGAHTPTSAVASPSGSGVMGSGKPSGPKKHIIQVSTYQMVILMLFNTRDKLTYEEIQSETDIPDRDLVRALQSLALGKPAQRVLLKTPKTKEIESSHEFTVNDSFTSKLYRVKIQAVAAKGESEPERKETRSKVDEDRKHEIEAAIVRIMKARRRMTHNNLVAEVTDQLKSRFLPSPILIKKRIESLIEREYLARTPEDRCSLHPQYNMPGMADVRPHLTLAMSTESQLEVRGSRGHHKHPPRQVTVSCFS
;
A
#
# COMPACT_ATOMS: atom_id res chain seq x y z
N MET A 1 15.80 -15.07 3.62
CA MET A 1 14.50 -15.77 3.89
C MET A 1 13.45 -15.37 2.84
N ARG A 2 12.27 -16.01 2.77
CA ARG A 2 11.08 -15.55 2.00
C ARG A 2 9.84 -15.70 2.89
N ILE A 3 8.74 -14.97 2.63
CA ILE A 3 7.50 -15.00 3.44
C ILE A 3 7.00 -16.44 3.72
N ARG A 4 7.06 -17.32 2.70
CA ARG A 4 6.65 -18.73 2.81
C ARG A 4 7.47 -19.57 3.80
N ALA A 5 8.58 -19.07 4.34
CA ALA A 5 9.42 -19.78 5.31
C ALA A 5 9.06 -19.49 6.77
N PHE A 6 8.13 -18.56 7.05
CA PHE A 6 7.67 -18.33 8.43
C PHE A 6 6.89 -19.51 9.03
N PRO A 7 5.98 -20.20 8.28
CA PRO A 7 5.43 -21.49 8.71
C PRO A 7 6.54 -22.48 9.10
N ASN A 8 7.47 -22.75 8.18
CA ASN A 8 8.59 -23.67 8.41
C ASN A 8 9.47 -23.30 9.62
N LEU A 9 9.54 -22.02 10.00
CA LEU A 9 10.26 -21.55 11.18
C LEU A 9 9.45 -21.77 12.48
N LEU A 10 8.13 -21.63 12.43
CA LEU A 10 7.25 -22.04 13.54
C LEU A 10 7.32 -23.58 13.72
N ASP A 11 7.24 -24.34 12.63
CA ASP A 11 7.37 -25.81 12.62
C ASP A 11 8.77 -26.29 13.06
N LEU A 12 9.80 -25.45 12.89
CA LEU A 12 11.15 -25.70 13.42
C LEU A 12 11.20 -25.42 14.92
N LYS A 13 10.59 -24.32 15.39
CA LYS A 13 10.53 -23.96 16.82
C LYS A 13 9.75 -25.00 17.62
N ASP A 14 8.57 -25.41 17.13
CA ASP A 14 7.75 -26.46 17.73
C ASP A 14 8.53 -27.78 17.90
N ARG A 15 9.31 -28.18 16.87
CA ARG A 15 10.15 -29.39 16.94
C ARG A 15 11.29 -29.27 17.95
N PHE A 16 11.96 -28.12 18.03
CA PHE A 16 13.00 -27.90 19.04
C PHE A 16 12.42 -27.86 20.46
N ASP A 17 11.24 -27.27 20.67
CA ASP A 17 10.57 -27.29 21.97
C ASP A 17 10.13 -28.70 22.38
N HIS A 18 9.62 -29.50 21.45
CA HIS A 18 9.27 -30.90 21.69
C HIS A 18 10.49 -31.77 22.01
N PHE A 19 11.62 -31.55 21.30
CA PHE A 19 12.88 -32.23 21.56
C PHE A 19 13.48 -31.84 22.92
N LEU A 20 13.47 -30.54 23.25
CA LEU A 20 13.87 -30.00 24.56
C LEU A 20 13.02 -30.59 25.71
N HIS A 21 11.72 -30.74 25.51
CA HIS A 21 10.84 -31.34 26.51
C HIS A 21 11.11 -32.85 26.68
N ASN A 22 11.06 -33.62 25.59
CA ASN A 22 11.10 -35.09 25.67
C ASN A 22 12.50 -35.65 25.95
N SER A 23 13.54 -35.07 25.35
CA SER A 23 14.91 -35.63 25.38
C SER A 23 15.82 -34.95 26.40
N PHE A 24 15.50 -33.72 26.83
CA PHE A 24 16.29 -32.95 27.81
C PHE A 24 15.48 -32.50 29.03
N ASN A 25 14.24 -32.98 29.20
CA ASN A 25 13.37 -32.67 30.34
C ASN A 25 13.25 -31.15 30.66
N ASN A 26 13.16 -30.32 29.62
CA ASN A 26 13.17 -28.85 29.71
C ASN A 26 14.41 -28.24 30.39
N ASP A 27 15.59 -28.85 30.25
CA ASP A 27 16.84 -28.30 30.78
C ASP A 27 17.07 -26.83 30.41
N LYS A 28 17.57 -26.06 31.39
CA LYS A 28 17.71 -24.61 31.29
C LYS A 28 18.84 -24.19 30.35
N ILE A 29 19.93 -24.96 30.27
CA ILE A 29 21.09 -24.65 29.41
C ILE A 29 20.71 -24.90 27.95
N PHE A 30 20.12 -26.05 27.63
CA PHE A 30 19.61 -26.33 26.29
C PHE A 30 18.51 -25.33 25.88
N LYS A 31 17.61 -24.96 26.79
CA LYS A 31 16.59 -23.93 26.54
C LYS A 31 17.18 -22.55 26.24
N GLN A 32 18.25 -22.16 26.94
CA GLN A 32 18.96 -20.90 26.69
C GLN A 32 19.73 -20.93 25.36
N MET A 33 20.41 -22.03 25.04
CA MET A 33 21.12 -22.19 23.77
C MET A 33 20.16 -22.10 22.57
N ILE A 34 19.05 -22.86 22.61
CA ILE A 34 18.01 -22.81 21.56
C ILE A 34 17.45 -21.39 21.41
N ALA A 35 17.21 -20.67 22.51
CA ALA A 35 16.73 -19.28 22.45
C ALA A 35 17.77 -18.33 21.81
N ALA A 36 19.05 -18.46 22.17
CA ALA A 36 20.13 -17.65 21.63
C ALA A 36 20.38 -17.93 20.14
N ASP A 37 20.36 -19.19 19.71
CA ASP A 37 20.50 -19.57 18.31
C ASP A 37 19.34 -19.03 17.45
N PHE A 38 18.09 -19.15 17.94
CA PHE A 38 16.92 -18.58 17.27
C PHE A 38 16.96 -17.05 17.17
N GLU A 39 17.48 -16.35 18.18
CA GLU A 39 17.75 -14.91 18.06
C GLU A 39 18.86 -14.63 17.03
N TYR A 40 19.97 -15.35 17.08
CA TYR A 40 21.09 -15.13 16.16
C TYR A 40 20.66 -15.32 14.70
N PHE A 41 20.14 -16.49 14.31
CA PHE A 41 19.87 -16.75 12.89
C PHE A 41 18.67 -15.95 12.34
N LEU A 42 17.69 -15.57 13.17
CA LEU A 42 16.56 -14.75 12.74
C LEU A 42 17.02 -13.34 12.31
N ASN A 43 17.99 -12.77 13.03
CA ASN A 43 18.49 -11.41 12.79
C ASN A 43 19.61 -11.33 11.73
N LEU A 44 20.21 -12.46 11.31
CA LEU A 44 21.08 -12.52 10.11
C LEU A 44 20.39 -12.01 8.83
N ASN A 45 19.05 -12.02 8.78
CA ASN A 45 18.25 -11.56 7.66
C ASN A 45 17.51 -10.26 8.02
N ASN A 46 18.03 -9.11 7.59
CA ASN A 46 17.42 -7.78 7.84
C ASN A 46 16.00 -7.58 7.27
N LYS A 47 15.50 -8.50 6.44
CA LYS A 47 14.10 -8.57 5.95
C LYS A 47 13.17 -9.39 6.86
N SER A 48 13.66 -9.98 7.96
CA SER A 48 12.86 -10.74 8.95
C SER A 48 11.75 -9.91 9.62
N PRO A 49 11.97 -8.64 10.04
CA PRO A 49 10.91 -7.79 10.61
C PRO A 49 9.72 -7.61 9.66
N GLU A 50 10.02 -7.40 8.37
CA GLU A 50 9.00 -7.20 7.34
C GLU A 50 8.23 -8.49 7.05
N TYR A 51 8.93 -9.62 6.91
CA TYR A 51 8.30 -10.91 6.62
C TYR A 51 7.42 -11.41 7.77
N LEU A 52 7.81 -11.17 9.03
CA LEU A 52 6.99 -11.43 10.21
C LEU A 52 5.71 -10.57 10.18
N SER A 53 5.84 -9.27 9.88
CA SER A 53 4.71 -8.36 9.73
C SER A 53 3.76 -8.76 8.59
N LEU A 54 4.31 -9.16 7.44
CA LEU A 54 3.55 -9.66 6.28
C LEU A 54 2.85 -10.99 6.57
N PHE A 55 3.42 -11.86 7.41
CA PHE A 55 2.78 -13.11 7.81
C PHE A 55 1.55 -12.86 8.70
N ILE A 56 1.67 -11.96 9.68
CA ILE A 56 0.52 -11.54 10.51
C ILE A 56 -0.54 -10.83 9.66
N ASP A 57 -0.13 -10.02 8.69
CA ASP A 57 -1.01 -9.38 7.71
C ASP A 57 -1.65 -10.36 6.70
N ASP A 58 -1.11 -11.56 6.49
CA ASP A 58 -1.81 -12.65 5.76
C ASP A 58 -2.93 -13.24 6.64
N LYS A 59 -2.65 -13.45 7.93
CA LYS A 59 -3.56 -14.09 8.90
C LYS A 59 -4.72 -13.20 9.34
N LEU A 60 -4.50 -11.90 9.49
CA LEU A 60 -5.54 -10.94 9.90
C LEU A 60 -6.39 -10.41 8.73
N LYS A 61 -6.23 -10.93 7.51
CA LYS A 61 -7.03 -10.51 6.34
C LYS A 61 -8.24 -11.41 6.09
N LYS A 62 -9.38 -10.77 5.86
CA LYS A 62 -10.63 -11.42 5.45
C LYS A 62 -10.45 -12.21 4.14
N GLY A 63 -10.82 -13.49 4.17
CA GLY A 63 -10.88 -14.36 2.99
C GLY A 63 -9.57 -15.00 2.54
N VAL A 64 -8.51 -15.02 3.36
CA VAL A 64 -7.19 -15.59 2.99
C VAL A 64 -7.09 -17.10 3.23
N LYS A 65 -7.73 -17.63 4.28
CA LYS A 65 -8.09 -19.04 4.49
C LYS A 65 -9.35 -19.10 5.36
N GLY A 66 -10.10 -20.20 5.31
CA GLY A 66 -11.19 -20.50 6.23
C GLY A 66 -10.70 -21.02 7.59
N MET A 67 -9.80 -20.29 8.25
CA MET A 67 -9.40 -20.56 9.62
C MET A 67 -10.41 -19.94 10.59
N THR A 68 -10.67 -20.63 11.70
CA THR A 68 -11.43 -20.08 12.83
C THR A 68 -10.62 -19.01 13.58
N GLU A 69 -11.29 -18.15 14.35
CA GLU A 69 -10.61 -17.13 15.17
C GLU A 69 -9.66 -17.75 16.21
N ALA A 70 -10.00 -18.91 16.77
CA ALA A 70 -9.15 -19.66 17.69
C ALA A 70 -7.86 -20.18 17.04
N GLU A 71 -7.94 -20.73 15.82
CA GLU A 71 -6.74 -21.15 15.06
C GLU A 71 -5.88 -19.94 14.64
N ILE A 72 -6.50 -18.78 14.39
CA ILE A 72 -5.78 -17.53 14.15
C ILE A 72 -5.03 -17.12 15.42
N GLU A 73 -5.67 -17.10 16.59
CA GLU A 73 -5.02 -16.75 17.86
C GLU A 73 -3.83 -17.68 18.18
N VAL A 74 -3.99 -19.01 18.09
CA VAL A 74 -2.89 -19.97 18.32
C VAL A 74 -1.70 -19.70 17.38
N VAL A 75 -1.95 -19.35 16.12
CA VAL A 75 -0.88 -18.96 15.19
C VAL A 75 -0.26 -17.61 15.57
N LEU A 76 -1.03 -16.63 16.03
CA LEU A 76 -0.50 -15.35 16.49
C LEU A 76 0.37 -15.52 17.74
N ASP A 77 0.00 -16.36 18.71
CA ASP A 77 0.84 -16.61 19.90
C ASP A 77 2.17 -17.28 19.56
N LYS A 78 2.18 -18.30 18.69
CA LYS A 78 3.45 -18.86 18.17
C LYS A 78 4.25 -17.82 17.40
N THR A 79 3.60 -16.93 16.67
CA THR A 79 4.25 -15.82 15.94
C THR A 79 4.87 -14.80 16.91
N MET A 80 4.24 -14.56 18.07
CA MET A 80 4.79 -13.69 19.12
C MET A 80 6.03 -14.29 19.80
N VAL A 81 6.18 -15.62 19.85
CA VAL A 81 7.46 -16.25 20.25
C VAL A 81 8.61 -15.83 19.33
N LEU A 82 8.38 -15.84 18.01
CA LEU A 82 9.38 -15.36 17.04
C LEU A 82 9.61 -13.84 17.11
N PHE A 83 8.59 -13.05 17.46
CA PHE A 83 8.73 -11.61 17.66
C PHE A 83 9.68 -11.25 18.81
N ARG A 84 9.71 -12.03 19.90
CA ARG A 84 10.63 -11.80 21.03
C ARG A 84 12.10 -11.83 20.59
N PHE A 85 12.46 -12.83 19.78
CA PHE A 85 13.78 -13.02 19.19
C PHE A 85 14.17 -11.97 18.13
N LEU A 86 13.27 -11.06 17.74
CA LEU A 86 13.58 -10.04 16.74
C LEU A 86 14.31 -8.85 17.40
N GLN A 87 15.48 -8.44 16.91
CA GLN A 87 16.19 -7.28 17.45
C GLN A 87 15.63 -5.96 16.89
N GLU A 88 15.30 -5.88 15.60
CA GLU A 88 14.74 -4.66 14.97
C GLU A 88 13.21 -4.59 15.07
N LYS A 89 12.68 -4.50 16.31
CA LYS A 89 11.23 -4.45 16.59
C LYS A 89 10.58 -3.15 16.12
N ASP A 90 11.34 -2.06 16.03
CA ASP A 90 10.93 -0.78 15.45
C ASP A 90 10.71 -0.84 13.93
N VAL A 91 11.56 -1.57 13.19
CA VAL A 91 11.36 -1.87 11.76
C VAL A 91 10.09 -2.70 11.58
N PHE A 92 9.84 -3.68 12.46
CA PHE A 92 8.58 -4.43 12.47
C PHE A 92 7.37 -3.52 12.74
N GLU A 93 7.43 -2.65 13.77
CA GLU A 93 6.35 -1.73 14.15
C GLU A 93 5.87 -0.93 12.94
N ARG A 94 6.81 -0.44 12.14
CA ARG A 94 6.49 0.39 10.98
C ARG A 94 5.83 -0.38 9.85
N TYR A 95 6.34 -1.56 9.48
CA TYR A 95 5.65 -2.41 8.51
C TYR A 95 4.27 -2.83 9.05
N TYR A 96 4.16 -3.17 10.34
CA TYR A 96 2.88 -3.55 10.96
C TYR A 96 1.86 -2.41 10.91
N LYS A 97 2.29 -1.18 11.20
CA LYS A 97 1.50 0.05 11.11
C LYS A 97 1.02 0.33 9.67
N GLN A 98 1.87 0.13 8.67
CA GLN A 98 1.49 0.23 7.24
C GLN A 98 0.47 -0.84 6.84
N HIS A 99 0.63 -2.08 7.31
CA HIS A 99 -0.29 -3.18 7.04
C HIS A 99 -1.64 -2.97 7.73
N LEU A 100 -1.65 -2.64 9.03
CA LEU A 100 -2.85 -2.29 9.79
C LEU A 100 -3.61 -1.13 9.16
N ALA A 101 -2.92 -0.05 8.75
CA ALA A 101 -3.55 1.09 8.09
C ALA A 101 -4.27 0.66 6.79
N LYS A 102 -3.65 -0.21 5.99
CA LYS A 102 -4.26 -0.79 4.77
C LYS A 102 -5.44 -1.71 5.10
N ARG A 103 -5.41 -2.46 6.21
CA ARG A 103 -6.55 -3.31 6.64
C ARG A 103 -7.74 -2.47 7.13
N LEU A 104 -7.51 -1.47 7.98
CA LEU A 104 -8.55 -0.59 8.53
C LEU A 104 -9.20 0.30 7.47
N LEU A 105 -8.41 1.00 6.64
CA LEU A 105 -8.96 1.92 5.62
C LEU A 105 -9.72 1.19 4.52
N LEU A 106 -9.29 -0.02 4.14
CA LEU A 106 -9.95 -0.82 3.10
C LEU A 106 -10.98 -1.82 3.64
N GLN A 107 -11.25 -1.84 4.96
CA GLN A 107 -12.13 -2.80 5.64
C GLN A 107 -11.81 -4.27 5.28
N LYS A 108 -10.53 -4.63 5.39
CA LYS A 108 -10.00 -5.97 5.05
C LYS A 108 -9.58 -6.81 6.26
N SER A 109 -9.71 -6.29 7.48
CA SER A 109 -9.54 -7.09 8.71
C SER A 109 -10.51 -8.27 8.73
N VAL A 110 -10.06 -9.41 9.25
CA VAL A 110 -10.91 -10.61 9.43
C VAL A 110 -11.96 -10.39 10.51
N SER A 111 -11.53 -9.81 11.64
CA SER A 111 -12.30 -9.50 12.84
C SER A 111 -11.60 -8.34 13.56
N GLU A 112 -12.36 -7.41 14.15
CA GLU A 112 -11.75 -6.30 14.89
C GLU A 112 -11.13 -6.76 16.21
N ASP A 113 -11.69 -7.79 16.84
CA ASP A 113 -11.23 -8.23 18.15
C ASP A 113 -9.95 -9.04 18.05
N SER A 114 -9.75 -9.82 16.97
CA SER A 114 -8.43 -10.41 16.66
C SER A 114 -7.34 -9.34 16.47
N GLU A 115 -7.66 -8.18 15.90
CA GLU A 115 -6.71 -7.07 15.72
C GLU A 115 -6.40 -6.36 17.04
N LYS A 116 -7.42 -6.13 17.90
CA LYS A 116 -7.25 -5.61 19.27
C LYS A 116 -6.40 -6.55 20.13
N THR A 117 -6.68 -7.85 20.06
CA THR A 117 -5.91 -8.92 20.72
C THR A 117 -4.46 -8.96 20.23
N MET A 118 -4.21 -8.83 18.93
CA MET A 118 -2.83 -8.73 18.39
C MET A 118 -2.09 -7.48 18.93
N ILE A 119 -2.77 -6.32 19.00
CA ILE A 119 -2.18 -5.11 19.59
C ILE A 119 -1.93 -5.30 21.10
N SER A 120 -2.82 -5.98 21.82
CA SER A 120 -2.62 -6.33 23.24
C SER A 120 -1.36 -7.19 23.44
N LYS A 121 -1.17 -8.24 22.63
CA LYS A 121 0.04 -9.07 22.66
C LYS A 121 1.31 -8.25 22.37
N LEU A 122 1.28 -7.31 21.41
CA LEU A 122 2.40 -6.36 21.17
C LEU A 122 2.65 -5.41 22.36
N LYS A 123 1.59 -4.97 23.05
CA LYS A 123 1.66 -4.07 24.22
C LYS A 123 2.34 -4.74 25.41
N THR A 124 2.11 -6.03 25.61
CA THR A 124 2.77 -6.84 26.65
C THR A 124 4.27 -6.97 26.41
N GLU A 125 4.71 -7.16 25.17
CA GLU A 125 6.15 -7.33 24.85
C GLU A 125 6.95 -6.02 24.75
N CYS A 126 6.30 -4.90 24.39
CA CYS A 126 7.00 -3.64 24.07
C CYS A 126 6.46 -2.39 24.77
N GLY A 127 5.44 -2.52 25.62
CA GLY A 127 4.87 -1.43 26.41
C GLY A 127 3.93 -0.49 25.63
N CYS A 128 3.24 0.38 26.36
CA CYS A 128 2.21 1.28 25.82
C CYS A 128 2.73 2.27 24.77
N GLN A 129 4.00 2.69 24.85
CA GLN A 129 4.58 3.65 23.90
C GLN A 129 4.75 3.06 22.49
N PHE A 130 4.97 1.73 22.39
CA PHE A 130 5.04 1.01 21.12
C PHE A 130 3.66 0.92 20.45
N THR A 131 2.59 0.69 21.23
CA THR A 131 1.24 0.50 20.69
C THR A 131 0.39 1.76 20.61
N SER A 132 0.75 2.86 21.29
CA SER A 132 -0.04 4.11 21.38
C SER A 132 -0.53 4.62 20.01
N LYS A 133 0.35 4.60 18.98
CA LYS A 133 -0.01 5.03 17.62
C LYS A 133 -0.99 4.06 16.94
N LEU A 134 -0.87 2.75 17.18
CA LEU A 134 -1.77 1.72 16.66
C LEU A 134 -3.15 1.78 17.33
N GLU A 135 -3.18 1.99 18.64
CA GLU A 135 -4.41 2.25 19.42
C GLU A 135 -5.09 3.55 19.00
N GLY A 136 -4.29 4.58 18.66
CA GLY A 136 -4.76 5.84 18.08
C GLY A 136 -5.46 5.65 16.73
N MET A 137 -4.93 4.79 15.85
CA MET A 137 -5.57 4.47 14.57
C MET A 137 -6.96 3.82 14.76
N PHE A 138 -7.13 2.93 15.75
CA PHE A 138 -8.46 2.40 16.06
C PHE A 138 -9.43 3.49 16.54
N LYS A 139 -8.98 4.35 17.47
CA LYS A 139 -9.79 5.47 17.98
C LYS A 139 -10.23 6.42 16.85
N ASP A 140 -9.35 6.77 15.91
CA ASP A 140 -9.69 7.60 14.75
C ASP A 140 -10.76 6.95 13.85
N VAL A 141 -10.74 5.62 13.65
CA VAL A 141 -11.77 4.91 12.88
C VAL A 141 -13.13 4.95 13.60
N THR A 142 -13.17 4.61 14.89
CA THR A 142 -14.43 4.64 15.67
C THR A 142 -15.02 6.05 15.73
N ILE A 143 -14.19 7.06 16.01
CA ILE A 143 -14.61 8.47 16.06
C ILE A 143 -15.08 8.95 14.68
N SER A 144 -14.44 8.49 13.58
CA SER A 144 -14.90 8.82 12.23
C SER A 144 -16.31 8.32 11.96
N ASN A 145 -16.69 7.11 12.39
CA ASN A 145 -18.06 6.59 12.20
C ASN A 145 -19.10 7.53 12.83
N THR A 146 -18.95 7.84 14.12
CA THR A 146 -19.85 8.74 14.85
C THR A 146 -19.93 10.14 14.21
N ILE A 147 -18.80 10.70 13.77
CA ILE A 147 -18.78 12.01 13.10
C ILE A 147 -19.50 11.99 11.75
N ASN A 148 -19.49 10.86 11.01
CA ASN A 148 -20.28 10.72 9.79
C ASN A 148 -21.77 10.57 10.07
N GLU A 149 -22.16 9.84 11.12
CA GLU A 149 -23.56 9.71 11.56
C GLU A 149 -24.15 11.07 11.97
N GLU A 150 -23.42 11.84 12.80
CA GLU A 150 -23.77 13.22 13.15
C GLU A 150 -23.86 14.14 11.93
N PHE A 151 -22.95 14.00 10.96
CA PHE A 151 -22.99 14.78 9.73
C PHE A 151 -24.23 14.45 8.89
N LYS A 152 -24.54 13.17 8.66
CA LYS A 152 -25.72 12.74 7.90
C LYS A 152 -27.01 13.18 8.58
N GLN A 153 -27.10 13.12 9.92
CA GLN A 153 -28.21 13.69 10.68
C GLN A 153 -28.34 15.21 10.42
N ARG A 154 -27.26 15.98 10.54
CA ARG A 154 -27.29 17.44 10.29
C ARG A 154 -27.69 17.77 8.85
N VAL A 155 -27.14 17.07 7.86
CA VAL A 155 -27.46 17.27 6.43
C VAL A 155 -28.96 17.09 6.18
N ASN A 156 -29.54 16.02 6.75
CA ASN A 156 -30.98 15.73 6.64
C ASN A 156 -31.83 16.79 7.35
N SER A 157 -31.51 17.14 8.61
CA SER A 157 -32.28 18.12 9.40
C SER A 157 -32.19 19.56 8.87
N ALA A 158 -31.08 19.93 8.22
CA ALA A 158 -30.88 21.26 7.66
C ALA A 158 -31.15 21.35 6.14
N GLY A 159 -31.62 20.28 5.49
CA GLY A 159 -31.86 20.24 4.04
C GLY A 159 -30.63 20.57 3.19
N THR A 160 -29.42 20.25 3.69
CA THR A 160 -28.16 20.68 3.05
C THR A 160 -27.93 19.93 1.74
N ASN A 161 -28.04 20.62 0.60
CA ASN A 161 -27.83 20.01 -0.71
C ASN A 161 -26.33 19.71 -0.96
N LEU A 162 -25.97 18.42 -0.96
CA LEU A 162 -24.61 17.92 -1.26
C LEU A 162 -24.35 17.72 -2.78
N CYS A 163 -25.07 18.42 -3.65
CA CYS A 163 -24.94 18.34 -5.11
C CYS A 163 -25.16 16.91 -5.67
N GLY A 164 -26.02 16.11 -5.03
CA GLY A 164 -26.28 14.71 -5.40
C GLY A 164 -25.21 13.71 -4.97
N VAL A 165 -24.22 14.13 -4.17
CA VAL A 165 -23.14 13.28 -3.66
C VAL A 165 -23.49 12.80 -2.25
N ASP A 166 -23.66 11.48 -2.05
CA ASP A 166 -23.46 10.91 -0.70
C ASP A 166 -21.96 10.97 -0.41
N ILE A 167 -21.59 11.31 0.83
CA ILE A 167 -20.18 11.46 1.22
C ILE A 167 -19.94 10.86 2.60
N TYR A 168 -18.86 10.10 2.71
CA TYR A 168 -18.32 9.60 3.96
C TYR A 168 -16.83 9.98 4.06
N VAL A 169 -16.40 10.39 5.26
CA VAL A 169 -15.11 11.05 5.48
C VAL A 169 -14.39 10.45 6.67
N ARG A 170 -13.21 9.85 6.46
CA ARG A 170 -12.37 9.31 7.53
C ARG A 170 -11.38 10.38 7.98
N VAL A 171 -11.46 10.75 9.25
CA VAL A 171 -10.65 11.81 9.86
C VAL A 171 -9.57 11.17 10.72
N LEU A 172 -8.31 11.35 10.33
CA LEU A 172 -7.17 10.58 10.79
C LEU A 172 -6.14 11.49 11.49
N THR A 173 -5.72 11.14 12.70
CA THR A 173 -4.77 11.95 13.47
C THR A 173 -3.36 11.88 12.84
N THR A 174 -2.85 13.04 12.41
CA THR A 174 -1.53 13.16 11.78
C THR A 174 -0.44 12.67 12.74
N GLY A 175 0.45 11.80 12.26
CA GLY A 175 1.53 11.19 13.06
C GLY A 175 1.18 9.85 13.73
N TYR A 176 -0.11 9.46 13.80
CA TYR A 176 -0.50 8.08 14.10
C TYR A 176 -0.48 7.22 12.83
N TRP A 177 -1.04 7.76 11.73
CA TRP A 177 -1.17 7.03 10.47
C TRP A 177 0.07 7.17 9.57
N PRO A 178 0.44 6.09 8.83
CA PRO A 178 1.56 6.08 7.89
C PRO A 178 1.17 6.75 6.55
N THR A 179 0.94 8.06 6.60
CA THR A 179 0.62 8.90 5.42
C THR A 179 1.90 9.36 4.72
N GLN A 180 1.91 9.35 3.37
CA GLN A 180 3.07 9.83 2.60
C GLN A 180 3.10 11.37 2.58
N SER A 181 4.24 11.96 2.94
CA SER A 181 4.46 13.41 3.03
C SER A 181 4.67 14.12 1.67
N ALA A 182 4.17 13.55 0.58
CA ALA A 182 4.37 14.06 -0.78
C ALA A 182 3.43 15.21 -1.13
N ASN A 183 3.63 15.85 -2.29
CA ASN A 183 2.65 16.78 -2.87
C ASN A 183 1.43 15.99 -3.38
N LEU A 184 0.44 15.81 -2.51
CA LEU A 184 -0.77 15.01 -2.75
C LEU A 184 -1.88 15.84 -3.40
N LYS A 185 -1.58 16.30 -4.60
CA LYS A 185 -2.50 17.11 -5.40
C LYS A 185 -3.49 16.24 -6.19
N ALA A 186 -4.67 16.81 -6.43
CA ALA A 186 -5.68 16.34 -7.37
C ALA A 186 -6.74 17.43 -7.55
N ASN A 187 -7.09 17.77 -8.79
CA ASN A 187 -8.20 18.67 -9.10
C ASN A 187 -9.56 17.96 -8.98
N VAL A 188 -9.97 17.66 -7.73
CA VAL A 188 -11.25 17.00 -7.41
C VAL A 188 -12.44 17.79 -8.00
N PRO A 189 -13.35 17.17 -8.78
CA PRO A 189 -14.50 17.85 -9.39
C PRO A 189 -15.40 18.61 -8.42
N MET A 190 -16.15 19.60 -8.95
CA MET A 190 -16.88 20.57 -8.13
C MET A 190 -17.88 19.95 -7.14
N ALA A 191 -18.70 18.97 -7.55
CA ALA A 191 -19.72 18.42 -6.66
C ALA A 191 -19.14 17.68 -5.44
N PRO A 192 -18.20 16.72 -5.58
CA PRO A 192 -17.47 16.15 -4.43
C PRO A 192 -16.69 17.19 -3.62
N ARG A 193 -16.11 18.22 -4.27
CA ARG A 193 -15.39 19.32 -3.60
C ARG A 193 -16.33 20.13 -2.69
N SER A 194 -17.53 20.46 -3.17
CA SER A 194 -18.57 21.16 -2.40
C SER A 194 -19.11 20.32 -1.25
N ALA A 195 -19.35 19.01 -1.47
CA ALA A 195 -19.77 18.09 -0.42
C ALA A 195 -18.71 17.94 0.69
N PHE A 196 -17.42 17.83 0.32
CA PHE A 196 -16.31 17.83 1.27
C PHE A 196 -16.20 19.16 2.04
N GLU A 197 -16.40 20.29 1.37
CA GLU A 197 -16.35 21.62 2.02
C GLU A 197 -17.52 21.83 3.00
N ALA A 198 -18.70 21.28 2.73
CA ALA A 198 -19.81 21.23 3.70
C ALA A 198 -19.42 20.41 4.95
N PHE A 199 -18.80 19.24 4.77
CA PHE A 199 -18.24 18.45 5.87
C PHE A 199 -17.12 19.21 6.63
N ARG A 200 -16.22 19.90 5.91
CA ARG A 200 -15.12 20.67 6.48
C ARG A 200 -15.64 21.74 7.46
N ARG A 201 -16.66 22.49 7.06
CA ARG A 201 -17.32 23.51 7.91
C ARG A 201 -18.01 22.89 9.11
N PHE A 202 -18.76 21.80 8.92
CA PHE A 202 -19.36 21.03 10.01
C PHE A 202 -18.32 20.62 11.06
N TYR A 203 -17.22 20.00 10.63
CA TYR A 203 -16.17 19.52 11.50
C TYR A 203 -15.44 20.64 12.23
N LEU A 204 -15.00 21.69 11.52
CA LEU A 204 -14.24 22.79 12.12
C LEU A 204 -15.07 23.61 13.11
N ASN A 205 -16.39 23.73 12.89
CA ASN A 205 -17.30 24.36 13.84
C ASN A 205 -17.46 23.54 15.14
N LYS A 206 -17.31 22.21 15.10
CA LYS A 206 -17.30 21.35 16.30
C LYS A 206 -15.90 21.19 16.92
N HIS A 207 -14.84 21.38 16.14
CA HIS A 207 -13.45 21.13 16.53
C HIS A 207 -12.54 22.31 16.18
N SER A 208 -12.65 23.38 16.97
CA SER A 208 -11.81 24.57 16.88
C SER A 208 -10.32 24.25 17.09
N GLY A 209 -9.44 25.07 16.49
CA GLY A 209 -7.98 24.91 16.58
C GLY A 209 -7.39 23.74 15.80
N ARG A 210 -8.17 23.05 14.94
CA ARG A 210 -7.71 22.00 14.03
C ARG A 210 -7.58 22.52 12.59
N GLN A 211 -6.74 21.86 11.79
CA GLN A 211 -6.73 22.00 10.33
C GLN A 211 -7.02 20.64 9.68
N LEU A 212 -7.72 20.66 8.53
CA LEU A 212 -8.03 19.47 7.75
C LEU A 212 -7.32 19.50 6.39
N THR A 213 -6.52 18.47 6.12
CA THR A 213 -5.77 18.30 4.86
C THR A 213 -6.25 17.05 4.13
N LEU A 214 -6.78 17.21 2.92
CA LEU A 214 -7.35 16.11 2.13
C LEU A 214 -6.26 15.16 1.60
N GLN A 215 -6.61 13.89 1.35
CA GLN A 215 -5.72 12.83 0.85
C GLN A 215 -6.36 12.10 -0.35
N PRO A 216 -6.26 12.62 -1.59
CA PRO A 216 -6.88 12.00 -2.77
C PRO A 216 -6.35 10.60 -3.10
N GLN A 217 -5.11 10.29 -2.73
CA GLN A 217 -4.53 8.96 -2.88
C GLN A 217 -5.13 7.94 -1.89
N LEU A 218 -5.73 8.41 -0.80
CA LEU A 218 -6.53 7.66 0.16
C LEU A 218 -8.01 7.98 -0.05
N GLY A 219 -8.53 7.70 -1.24
CA GLY A 219 -9.95 7.84 -1.53
C GLY A 219 -10.49 6.93 -2.64
N SER A 220 -11.81 6.73 -2.64
CA SER A 220 -12.57 6.08 -3.71
C SER A 220 -14.00 6.62 -3.79
N ALA A 221 -14.62 6.47 -4.95
CA ALA A 221 -16.03 6.73 -5.20
C ALA A 221 -16.67 5.56 -5.97
N ASP A 222 -17.99 5.44 -5.88
CA ASP A 222 -18.81 4.56 -6.72
C ASP A 222 -19.55 5.42 -7.75
N LEU A 223 -19.21 5.26 -9.04
CA LEU A 223 -19.73 6.09 -10.13
C LEU A 223 -20.84 5.38 -10.91
N ASN A 224 -21.95 6.07 -11.14
CA ASN A 224 -22.99 5.60 -12.08
C ASN A 224 -22.52 5.85 -13.51
N ALA A 225 -22.11 4.79 -14.22
CA ALA A 225 -21.67 4.86 -15.61
C ALA A 225 -22.75 4.35 -16.57
N VAL A 226 -22.81 4.96 -17.75
CA VAL A 226 -23.67 4.56 -18.87
C VAL A 226 -22.80 4.36 -20.10
N PHE A 227 -22.90 3.19 -20.73
CA PHE A 227 -22.16 2.85 -21.96
C PHE A 227 -23.16 2.64 -23.09
N HIS A 228 -22.95 3.30 -24.22
CA HIS A 228 -23.90 3.36 -25.33
C HIS A 228 -23.72 2.23 -26.35
N GLY A 229 -22.64 1.45 -26.24
CA GLY A 229 -22.33 0.37 -27.18
C GLY A 229 -21.65 0.86 -28.45
N SER A 230 -21.13 -0.07 -29.24
CA SER A 230 -20.51 0.26 -30.52
C SER A 230 -21.53 0.89 -31.46
N ARG A 231 -21.34 2.18 -31.82
CA ARG A 231 -21.97 2.73 -33.02
C ARG A 231 -21.54 1.86 -34.20
N LYS A 232 -22.52 1.42 -35.01
CA LYS A 232 -22.21 1.01 -36.38
C LYS A 232 -21.99 2.29 -37.17
N GLU A 233 -20.86 2.38 -37.86
CA GLU A 233 -20.67 3.40 -38.89
C GLU A 233 -21.53 3.00 -40.09
N GLU A 234 -22.59 3.76 -40.35
CA GLU A 234 -23.35 3.60 -41.60
C GLU A 234 -22.53 4.19 -42.74
N SER A 235 -21.75 3.32 -43.40
CA SER A 235 -20.94 3.62 -44.58
C SER A 235 -21.80 3.95 -45.80
N ALA A 236 -22.51 5.07 -45.76
CA ALA A 236 -23.28 5.63 -46.85
C ALA A 236 -22.35 6.27 -47.90
N CYS A 237 -21.69 5.45 -48.72
CA CYS A 237 -21.03 5.90 -49.94
C CYS A 237 -21.80 5.37 -51.15
N ALA A 238 -22.39 6.27 -51.94
CA ALA A 238 -23.20 5.91 -53.09
C ALA A 238 -22.32 5.36 -54.23
N SER A 239 -22.55 4.11 -54.63
CA SER A 239 -21.87 3.49 -55.77
C SER A 239 -22.51 3.93 -57.09
N THR A 240 -22.20 5.14 -57.55
CA THR A 240 -22.54 5.58 -58.91
C THR A 240 -21.72 4.77 -59.92
N SER A 241 -22.39 4.05 -60.81
CA SER A 241 -21.74 3.25 -61.83
C SER A 241 -21.18 4.11 -62.97
N VAL A 242 -19.93 3.88 -63.33
CA VAL A 242 -19.32 4.28 -64.61
C VAL A 242 -18.54 3.10 -65.18
N VAL A 243 -18.52 2.98 -66.50
CA VAL A 243 -18.28 1.71 -67.19
C VAL A 243 -16.88 1.64 -67.82
N ALA A 244 -16.40 0.41 -67.96
CA ALA A 244 -15.09 -0.02 -68.47
C ALA A 244 -14.37 0.85 -69.53
N GLY A 245 -13.05 0.94 -69.36
CA GLY A 245 -12.09 1.29 -70.42
C GLY A 245 -10.75 0.61 -70.14
N SER A 246 -10.24 -0.18 -71.09
CA SER A 246 -8.99 -0.96 -70.94
C SER A 246 -8.16 -0.91 -72.22
N VAL A 247 -6.88 -0.53 -72.10
CA VAL A 247 -5.81 -0.72 -73.10
C VAL A 247 -4.44 -0.63 -72.42
N ALA A 248 -3.37 -1.03 -73.12
CA ALA A 248 -2.11 -1.46 -72.51
C ALA A 248 -0.90 -0.53 -72.74
N SER A 249 0.12 -0.73 -71.88
CA SER A 249 1.57 -0.66 -72.09
C SER A 249 2.19 0.21 -73.20
N VAL A 250 3.08 1.12 -72.79
CA VAL A 250 4.34 1.46 -73.51
C VAL A 250 5.48 1.65 -72.48
N ALA A 251 6.75 1.72 -72.91
CA ALA A 251 7.91 1.54 -72.03
C ALA A 251 9.12 2.49 -72.31
N ALA A 252 10.06 2.51 -71.35
CA ALA A 252 11.41 3.10 -71.40
C ALA A 252 11.46 4.67 -71.44
N VAL A 253 12.60 5.39 -71.27
CA VAL A 253 14.05 5.08 -71.33
C VAL A 253 14.85 5.96 -70.32
N ALA A 254 15.93 5.43 -69.69
CA ALA A 254 17.15 6.05 -69.07
C ALA A 254 17.07 7.38 -68.25
N SER A 255 18.04 7.80 -67.41
CA SER A 255 19.47 7.46 -67.17
C SER A 255 19.77 7.51 -65.65
N GLY A 256 20.78 6.83 -65.07
CA GLY A 256 22.22 7.20 -65.03
C GLY A 256 22.50 8.12 -63.82
N GLU A 257 23.47 7.90 -62.90
CA GLU A 257 24.58 6.95 -62.74
C GLU A 257 24.68 6.52 -61.23
N ALA A 258 25.13 5.31 -60.84
CA ALA A 258 26.51 4.91 -60.44
C ALA A 258 27.21 5.82 -59.38
N VAL A 259 28.03 5.34 -58.43
CA VAL A 259 28.93 4.15 -58.43
C VAL A 259 29.21 3.59 -57.00
N SER A 260 29.51 2.28 -56.89
CA SER A 260 30.49 1.60 -55.99
C SER A 260 30.38 1.73 -54.44
N SER A 261 30.73 0.77 -53.55
CA SER A 261 30.90 -0.72 -53.45
C SER A 261 31.26 -0.99 -51.94
N VAL A 262 31.66 -2.12 -51.30
CA VAL A 262 32.06 -3.54 -51.52
C VAL A 262 31.55 -4.27 -50.25
N ALA A 263 30.78 -5.37 -50.19
CA ALA A 263 30.87 -6.76 -50.69
C ALA A 263 31.71 -7.76 -49.83
N GLY A 264 31.14 -8.96 -49.58
CA GLY A 264 31.66 -10.08 -48.75
C GLY A 264 30.50 -10.75 -47.95
N ILE A 265 29.82 -11.84 -48.35
CA ILE A 265 30.23 -13.21 -48.80
C ILE A 265 30.89 -13.99 -47.63
N SER A 266 30.50 -15.20 -47.17
CA SER A 266 29.81 -16.42 -47.68
C SER A 266 28.67 -16.90 -46.73
N SER A 267 27.67 -17.77 -47.05
CA SER A 267 27.64 -19.17 -47.55
C SER A 267 28.38 -20.22 -46.67
N SER A 268 27.90 -21.47 -46.45
CA SER A 268 26.68 -22.19 -46.93
C SER A 268 26.36 -23.51 -46.14
N THR A 269 25.21 -24.12 -46.43
CA THR A 269 24.55 -25.35 -45.89
C THR A 269 25.32 -26.69 -45.92
N ILE A 270 25.12 -27.55 -44.90
CA ILE A 270 25.03 -29.05 -44.89
C ILE A 270 24.82 -29.54 -43.42
N GLY A 271 24.24 -30.70 -43.06
CA GLY A 271 23.49 -31.74 -43.80
C GLY A 271 23.75 -33.17 -43.26
N GLY A 272 22.73 -33.94 -42.82
CA GLY A 272 22.90 -35.36 -42.40
C GLY A 272 21.71 -36.04 -41.65
N THR A 273 21.58 -37.37 -41.77
CA THR A 273 20.49 -38.25 -41.23
C THR A 273 21.03 -39.69 -41.00
N VAL A 274 20.36 -40.74 -40.48
CA VAL A 274 18.95 -41.07 -40.20
C VAL A 274 18.81 -42.23 -39.15
N SER A 275 17.60 -42.47 -38.62
CA SER A 275 17.09 -43.70 -37.93
C SER A 275 17.59 -44.05 -36.51
N ASN A 276 17.02 -45.05 -35.78
CA ASN A 276 15.64 -45.25 -35.24
C ASN A 276 15.45 -46.71 -34.66
N ASN A 277 14.38 -46.94 -33.88
CA ASN A 277 13.78 -48.21 -33.37
C ASN A 277 14.34 -48.89 -32.09
N GLY A 278 13.42 -49.40 -31.24
CA GLY A 278 13.68 -50.21 -30.03
C GLY A 278 12.44 -50.46 -29.13
N LEU A 279 11.79 -51.62 -29.27
CA LEU A 279 10.53 -52.13 -28.66
C LEU A 279 10.54 -52.21 -27.10
N MET A 280 9.44 -52.05 -26.31
CA MET A 280 8.15 -52.81 -26.16
C MET A 280 8.30 -54.24 -25.54
N PRO A 281 7.31 -54.88 -24.84
CA PRO A 281 5.87 -54.53 -24.63
C PRO A 281 5.23 -54.83 -23.20
N SER A 282 3.93 -54.50 -23.03
CA SER A 282 2.75 -55.26 -22.45
C SER A 282 2.86 -56.23 -21.24
N PRO A 283 1.80 -56.46 -20.39
CA PRO A 283 0.41 -56.80 -20.80
C PRO A 283 -0.76 -56.18 -19.97
N ASN A 284 -1.88 -56.92 -19.80
CA ASN A 284 -3.27 -56.45 -20.00
C ASN A 284 -4.32 -57.24 -19.15
N LEU A 285 -5.64 -56.97 -19.36
CA LEU A 285 -6.90 -57.64 -18.90
C LEU A 285 -7.71 -56.86 -17.83
N SER A 286 -9.06 -56.80 -17.84
CA SER A 286 -10.07 -57.22 -18.85
C SER A 286 -11.52 -56.77 -18.54
N GLY A 287 -12.32 -56.47 -19.59
CA GLY A 287 -13.80 -56.62 -19.62
C GLY A 287 -14.66 -55.47 -19.01
N ALA A 288 -15.92 -55.25 -19.44
CA ALA A 288 -16.66 -55.86 -20.56
C ALA A 288 -17.88 -54.99 -21.04
N HIS A 289 -18.09 -54.95 -22.37
CA HIS A 289 -19.37 -55.05 -23.13
C HIS A 289 -20.65 -54.29 -22.68
N THR A 290 -21.17 -53.26 -23.39
CA THR A 290 -21.90 -53.18 -24.73
C THR A 290 -23.36 -53.68 -24.71
N PRO A 291 -24.26 -53.31 -25.68
CA PRO A 291 -24.35 -52.18 -26.64
C PRO A 291 -25.70 -51.39 -26.43
N THR A 292 -26.23 -50.44 -27.24
CA THR A 292 -26.52 -50.43 -28.70
C THR A 292 -26.97 -49.03 -29.19
N SER A 293 -26.43 -48.62 -30.36
CA SER A 293 -27.07 -48.07 -31.59
C SER A 293 -28.57 -47.65 -31.60
N ALA A 294 -29.05 -46.77 -32.50
CA ALA A 294 -28.48 -46.31 -33.78
C ALA A 294 -28.95 -44.90 -34.26
N VAL A 295 -28.06 -44.22 -35.00
CA VAL A 295 -28.22 -43.53 -36.31
C VAL A 295 -29.51 -42.74 -36.63
N ALA A 296 -29.36 -41.42 -36.93
CA ALA A 296 -29.92 -40.75 -38.12
C ALA A 296 -29.38 -39.30 -38.31
N SER A 297 -29.48 -38.75 -39.52
CA SER A 297 -29.13 -37.37 -39.96
C SER A 297 -29.80 -37.09 -41.32
N PRO A 298 -29.84 -35.86 -41.89
CA PRO A 298 -29.67 -34.51 -41.34
C PRO A 298 -30.86 -33.57 -41.73
N SER A 299 -30.61 -32.25 -41.79
CA SER A 299 -31.43 -31.16 -42.40
C SER A 299 -32.54 -30.51 -41.55
N GLY A 300 -32.71 -29.20 -41.72
CA GLY A 300 -33.62 -28.34 -40.93
C GLY A 300 -33.17 -26.87 -40.96
N SER A 301 -33.78 -26.05 -41.81
CA SER A 301 -33.27 -24.73 -42.23
C SER A 301 -33.33 -23.62 -41.16
N GLY A 302 -32.39 -22.68 -41.29
CA GLY A 302 -32.08 -21.63 -40.31
C GLY A 302 -33.18 -20.65 -39.90
N VAL A 303 -32.94 -20.04 -38.72
CA VAL A 303 -33.47 -18.73 -38.32
C VAL A 303 -32.28 -17.84 -37.98
N MET A 304 -32.08 -16.75 -38.72
CA MET A 304 -31.11 -15.72 -38.35
C MET A 304 -31.70 -14.87 -37.22
N GLY A 305 -31.18 -15.01 -36.01
CA GLY A 305 -31.57 -14.19 -34.87
C GLY A 305 -31.17 -12.72 -35.07
N SER A 306 -32.14 -11.87 -35.38
CA SER A 306 -31.95 -10.43 -35.49
C SER A 306 -31.60 -9.82 -34.13
N GLY A 307 -30.31 -9.52 -33.93
CA GLY A 307 -29.80 -8.93 -32.70
C GLY A 307 -30.43 -7.56 -32.46
N LYS A 308 -31.36 -7.47 -31.50
CA LYS A 308 -31.89 -6.18 -31.01
C LYS A 308 -30.72 -5.25 -30.65
N PRO A 309 -30.79 -3.94 -30.97
CA PRO A 309 -29.81 -2.99 -30.49
C PRO A 309 -29.80 -3.02 -28.95
N SER A 310 -28.65 -3.38 -28.36
CA SER A 310 -28.55 -3.44 -26.90
C SER A 310 -28.59 -2.01 -26.35
N GLY A 311 -29.68 -1.65 -25.68
CA GLY A 311 -29.84 -0.33 -25.07
C GLY A 311 -28.72 0.02 -24.07
N PRO A 312 -28.60 1.29 -23.70
CA PRO A 312 -27.47 1.81 -22.92
C PRO A 312 -27.27 1.05 -21.61
N LYS A 313 -26.07 0.48 -21.45
CA LYS A 313 -25.72 -0.41 -20.34
C LYS A 313 -25.30 0.41 -19.14
N LYS A 314 -26.02 0.24 -18.03
CA LYS A 314 -25.75 0.94 -16.77
C LYS A 314 -24.93 0.07 -15.83
N HIS A 315 -23.91 0.64 -15.22
CA HIS A 315 -23.04 -0.03 -14.23
C HIS A 315 -22.70 0.93 -13.08
N ILE A 316 -22.45 0.38 -11.88
CA ILE A 316 -21.81 1.12 -10.79
C ILE A 316 -20.32 0.78 -10.82
N ILE A 317 -19.48 1.75 -11.15
CA ILE A 317 -18.03 1.58 -11.30
C ILE A 317 -17.34 2.08 -10.03
N GLN A 318 -16.81 1.18 -9.21
CA GLN A 318 -16.08 1.52 -8.00
C GLN A 318 -14.60 1.74 -8.31
N VAL A 319 -14.12 2.95 -8.04
CA VAL A 319 -12.81 3.50 -8.49
C VAL A 319 -12.15 4.34 -7.40
N SER A 320 -10.81 4.41 -7.37
CA SER A 320 -10.09 5.36 -6.51
C SER A 320 -10.40 6.81 -6.88
N THR A 321 -10.15 7.76 -5.98
CA THR A 321 -10.40 9.19 -6.27
C THR A 321 -9.57 9.69 -7.45
N TYR A 322 -8.33 9.24 -7.64
CA TYR A 322 -7.56 9.52 -8.87
C TYR A 322 -8.24 8.96 -10.13
N GLN A 323 -8.71 7.70 -10.10
CA GLN A 323 -9.44 7.10 -11.22
C GLN A 323 -10.76 7.85 -11.50
N MET A 324 -11.48 8.30 -10.46
CA MET A 324 -12.67 9.16 -10.60
C MET A 324 -12.34 10.50 -11.25
N VAL A 325 -11.30 11.19 -10.77
CA VAL A 325 -10.88 12.50 -11.30
C VAL A 325 -10.59 12.41 -12.82
N ILE A 326 -9.90 11.35 -13.25
CA ILE A 326 -9.65 11.06 -14.68
C ILE A 326 -10.97 10.77 -15.43
N LEU A 327 -11.79 9.85 -14.94
CA LEU A 327 -13.04 9.47 -15.61
C LEU A 327 -14.03 10.63 -15.74
N MET A 328 -14.02 11.59 -14.80
CA MET A 328 -14.93 12.72 -14.85
C MET A 328 -14.65 13.71 -15.99
N LEU A 329 -13.43 13.75 -16.55
CA LEU A 329 -13.11 14.57 -17.74
C LEU A 329 -13.86 14.08 -18.99
N PHE A 330 -14.07 12.77 -19.10
CA PHE A 330 -14.71 12.12 -20.25
C PHE A 330 -16.23 12.36 -20.35
N ASN A 331 -16.83 13.10 -19.41
CA ASN A 331 -18.21 13.59 -19.57
C ASN A 331 -18.32 14.82 -20.50
N THR A 332 -17.18 15.44 -20.85
CA THR A 332 -17.13 16.66 -21.69
C THR A 332 -16.21 16.53 -22.90
N ARG A 333 -15.41 15.46 -22.99
CA ARG A 333 -14.49 15.20 -24.11
C ARG A 333 -14.43 13.70 -24.39
N ASP A 334 -14.64 13.30 -25.64
CA ASP A 334 -14.60 11.88 -26.04
C ASP A 334 -13.17 11.28 -26.00
N LYS A 335 -12.15 12.14 -26.08
CA LYS A 335 -10.74 11.82 -26.30
C LYS A 335 -9.82 12.80 -25.57
N LEU A 336 -8.75 12.29 -24.96
CA LEU A 336 -7.73 13.06 -24.23
C LEU A 336 -6.35 12.36 -24.30
N THR A 337 -5.27 13.12 -24.36
CA THR A 337 -3.88 12.66 -24.20
C THR A 337 -3.47 12.48 -22.73
N TYR A 338 -2.36 11.80 -22.48
CA TYR A 338 -1.77 11.75 -21.13
C TYR A 338 -1.42 13.14 -20.60
N GLU A 339 -0.87 14.02 -21.43
CA GLU A 339 -0.42 15.36 -21.04
C GLU A 339 -1.58 16.31 -20.67
N GLU A 340 -2.68 16.27 -21.42
CA GLU A 340 -3.92 16.98 -21.05
C GLU A 340 -4.50 16.45 -19.73
N ILE A 341 -4.57 15.12 -19.56
CA ILE A 341 -5.04 14.53 -18.30
C ILE A 341 -4.11 14.91 -17.14
N GLN A 342 -2.79 14.93 -17.33
CA GLN A 342 -1.85 15.33 -16.29
C GLN A 342 -2.03 16.79 -15.88
N SER A 343 -2.04 17.71 -16.85
CA SER A 343 -2.14 19.15 -16.59
C SER A 343 -3.48 19.55 -15.98
N GLU A 344 -4.60 18.95 -16.40
CA GLU A 344 -5.91 19.23 -15.82
C GLU A 344 -6.14 18.58 -14.46
N THR A 345 -5.62 17.36 -14.23
CA THR A 345 -5.86 16.65 -12.97
C THR A 345 -4.87 16.99 -11.86
N ASP A 346 -3.68 17.52 -12.18
CA ASP A 346 -2.56 17.80 -11.24
C ASP A 346 -2.23 16.55 -10.37
N ILE A 347 -2.33 15.35 -10.96
CA ILE A 347 -2.00 14.06 -10.32
C ILE A 347 -0.53 13.71 -10.61
N PRO A 348 0.29 13.35 -9.61
CA PRO A 348 1.68 12.96 -9.82
C PRO A 348 1.86 11.75 -10.76
N ASP A 349 2.81 11.81 -11.69
CA ASP A 349 3.02 10.86 -12.80
C ASP A 349 2.93 9.39 -12.38
N ARG A 350 3.66 9.04 -11.32
CA ARG A 350 3.75 7.69 -10.75
C ARG A 350 2.37 7.09 -10.47
N ASP A 351 1.44 7.90 -10.00
CA ASP A 351 0.12 7.47 -9.56
C ASP A 351 -0.96 7.70 -10.63
N LEU A 352 -0.76 8.69 -11.51
CA LEU A 352 -1.52 8.85 -12.76
C LEU A 352 -1.34 7.66 -13.71
N VAL A 353 -0.09 7.24 -13.97
CA VAL A 353 0.24 6.06 -14.79
C VAL A 353 -0.40 4.80 -14.21
N ARG A 354 -0.33 4.60 -12.88
CA ARG A 354 -0.99 3.45 -12.21
C ARG A 354 -2.51 3.48 -12.36
N ALA A 355 -3.14 4.66 -12.28
CA ALA A 355 -4.57 4.82 -12.49
C ALA A 355 -4.95 4.48 -13.94
N LEU A 356 -4.31 5.09 -14.94
CA LEU A 356 -4.56 4.84 -16.36
C LEU A 356 -4.29 3.37 -16.76
N GLN A 357 -3.22 2.74 -16.25
CA GLN A 357 -2.97 1.31 -16.44
C GLN A 357 -4.14 0.44 -15.95
N SER A 358 -4.72 0.75 -14.79
CA SER A 358 -5.89 0.01 -14.29
C SER A 358 -7.19 0.27 -15.06
N LEU A 359 -7.36 1.47 -15.65
CA LEU A 359 -8.55 1.86 -16.40
C LEU A 359 -8.54 1.36 -17.85
N ALA A 360 -7.37 1.31 -18.51
CA ALA A 360 -7.23 0.98 -19.93
C ALA A 360 -6.52 -0.35 -20.22
N LEU A 361 -5.52 -0.73 -19.40
CA LEU A 361 -4.68 -1.92 -19.63
C LEU A 361 -5.06 -3.13 -18.74
N GLY A 362 -6.04 -2.96 -17.84
CA GLY A 362 -6.50 -3.97 -16.87
C GLY A 362 -7.13 -5.25 -17.47
N LYS A 363 -7.91 -5.99 -16.67
CA LYS A 363 -8.68 -7.14 -17.19
C LYS A 363 -9.79 -6.64 -18.13
N PRO A 364 -10.18 -7.35 -19.21
CA PRO A 364 -11.20 -6.87 -20.14
C PRO A 364 -12.50 -6.39 -19.47
N ALA A 365 -13.03 -7.15 -18.50
CA ALA A 365 -14.21 -6.77 -17.70
C ALA A 365 -13.97 -5.62 -16.67
N GLN A 366 -12.84 -4.91 -16.78
CA GLN A 366 -12.46 -3.72 -16.01
C GLN A 366 -11.90 -2.60 -16.93
N ARG A 367 -11.81 -2.79 -18.25
CA ARG A 367 -11.31 -1.78 -19.20
C ARG A 367 -12.42 -0.80 -19.54
N VAL A 368 -12.55 0.26 -18.74
CA VAL A 368 -13.51 1.35 -18.98
C VAL A 368 -12.98 2.40 -19.96
N LEU A 369 -11.66 2.46 -20.16
CA LEU A 369 -11.00 3.25 -21.19
C LEU A 369 -10.31 2.36 -22.23
N LEU A 370 -10.05 2.91 -23.41
CA LEU A 370 -9.14 2.39 -24.42
C LEU A 370 -7.86 3.25 -24.46
N LYS A 371 -6.75 2.72 -24.99
CA LYS A 371 -5.51 3.48 -25.27
C LYS A 371 -5.07 3.31 -26.72
N THR A 372 -4.66 4.41 -27.34
CA THR A 372 -4.05 4.46 -28.67
C THR A 372 -2.65 5.09 -28.57
N PRO A 373 -1.61 4.48 -29.19
CA PRO A 373 -1.52 3.10 -29.65
C PRO A 373 -1.71 2.06 -28.52
N LYS A 374 -1.96 0.81 -28.90
CA LYS A 374 -2.25 -0.31 -27.98
C LYS A 374 -1.00 -0.95 -27.36
N THR A 375 -0.04 -0.11 -26.93
CA THR A 375 1.20 -0.51 -26.24
C THR A 375 0.99 -0.74 -24.74
N LYS A 376 1.95 -1.40 -24.07
CA LYS A 376 1.93 -1.63 -22.60
C LYS A 376 2.33 -0.39 -21.79
N GLU A 377 3.02 0.55 -22.43
CA GLU A 377 3.63 1.72 -21.80
C GLU A 377 2.74 2.96 -21.96
N ILE A 378 2.98 3.96 -21.11
CA ILE A 378 2.25 5.23 -21.09
C ILE A 378 3.27 6.34 -21.25
N GLU A 379 3.00 7.22 -22.21
CA GLU A 379 3.88 8.27 -22.75
C GLU A 379 3.00 9.52 -22.96
N SER A 380 3.56 10.73 -22.99
CA SER A 380 2.78 11.98 -23.03
C SER A 380 1.79 12.08 -24.19
N SER A 381 2.18 11.57 -25.36
CA SER A 381 1.38 11.52 -26.59
C SER A 381 0.32 10.41 -26.63
N HIS A 382 0.26 9.52 -25.63
CA HIS A 382 -0.69 8.41 -25.64
C HIS A 382 -2.12 8.89 -25.37
N GLU A 383 -3.02 8.50 -26.27
CA GLU A 383 -4.41 8.95 -26.29
C GLU A 383 -5.33 7.94 -25.61
N PHE A 384 -6.34 8.45 -24.90
CA PHE A 384 -7.35 7.67 -24.19
C PHE A 384 -8.75 8.08 -24.63
N THR A 385 -9.66 7.10 -24.73
CA THR A 385 -11.09 7.28 -25.04
C THR A 385 -11.95 6.34 -24.19
N VAL A 386 -13.25 6.61 -24.10
CA VAL A 386 -14.20 5.72 -23.40
C VAL A 386 -14.39 4.41 -24.16
N ASN A 387 -14.43 3.29 -23.45
CA ASN A 387 -14.76 1.99 -24.03
C ASN A 387 -16.28 1.78 -24.06
N ASP A 388 -16.99 2.35 -25.03
CA ASP A 388 -18.44 2.12 -25.19
C ASP A 388 -18.83 0.64 -25.39
N SER A 389 -17.91 -0.18 -25.88
CA SER A 389 -18.07 -1.63 -25.98
C SER A 389 -17.87 -2.38 -24.65
N PHE A 390 -17.71 -1.66 -23.52
CA PHE A 390 -17.53 -2.26 -22.20
C PHE A 390 -18.68 -3.19 -21.83
N THR A 391 -18.33 -4.35 -21.24
CA THR A 391 -19.27 -5.33 -20.73
C THR A 391 -18.73 -6.00 -19.48
N SER A 392 -19.63 -6.30 -18.54
CA SER A 392 -19.35 -7.04 -17.31
C SER A 392 -20.54 -7.93 -16.96
N LYS A 393 -20.28 -9.09 -16.36
CA LYS A 393 -21.32 -9.94 -15.74
C LYS A 393 -21.88 -9.37 -14.44
N LEU A 394 -21.24 -8.33 -13.88
CA LEU A 394 -21.60 -7.70 -12.61
C LEU A 394 -22.12 -6.29 -12.87
N TYR A 395 -23.26 -5.94 -12.25
CA TYR A 395 -23.79 -4.58 -12.29
C TYR A 395 -22.86 -3.58 -11.58
N ARG A 396 -22.40 -3.91 -10.36
CA ARG A 396 -21.33 -3.17 -9.66
C ARG A 396 -19.97 -3.79 -9.99
N VAL A 397 -19.08 -3.01 -10.60
CA VAL A 397 -17.74 -3.42 -11.04
C VAL A 397 -16.68 -2.68 -10.25
N LYS A 398 -15.83 -3.40 -9.52
CA LYS A 398 -14.68 -2.81 -8.83
C LYS A 398 -13.47 -2.77 -9.75
N ILE A 399 -13.01 -1.57 -10.11
CA ILE A 399 -11.75 -1.38 -10.83
C ILE A 399 -10.62 -1.56 -9.81
N GLN A 400 -9.88 -2.67 -9.94
CA GLN A 400 -8.74 -2.92 -9.06
C GLN A 400 -7.55 -2.12 -9.58
N ALA A 401 -7.07 -1.15 -8.81
CA ALA A 401 -5.79 -0.49 -9.06
C ALA A 401 -4.67 -1.53 -9.20
N VAL A 402 -3.65 -1.23 -10.03
CA VAL A 402 -2.54 -2.15 -10.29
C VAL A 402 -1.78 -2.41 -8.98
N ALA A 403 -2.01 -3.59 -8.39
CA ALA A 403 -1.53 -3.89 -7.05
C ALA A 403 -0.02 -4.15 -7.02
N ALA A 404 0.73 -3.25 -6.38
CA ALA A 404 2.10 -3.52 -5.97
C ALA A 404 2.12 -4.75 -5.04
N LYS A 405 2.95 -5.74 -5.37
CA LYS A 405 3.11 -6.98 -4.57
C LYS A 405 4.05 -6.73 -3.39
N GLY A 406 3.54 -6.04 -2.37
CA GLY A 406 4.34 -5.51 -1.26
C GLY A 406 4.91 -4.12 -1.58
N GLU A 407 5.79 -3.61 -0.72
CA GLU A 407 6.61 -2.44 -1.06
C GLU A 407 7.67 -2.83 -2.09
N SER A 408 7.89 -1.97 -3.08
CA SER A 408 9.02 -2.12 -4.01
C SER A 408 10.36 -1.86 -3.30
N GLU A 409 11.49 -2.36 -3.80
CA GLU A 409 12.81 -2.12 -3.17
C GLU A 409 13.15 -0.63 -2.91
N PRO A 410 12.82 0.37 -3.76
CA PRO A 410 13.00 1.77 -3.39
C PRO A 410 12.08 2.23 -2.24
N GLU A 411 10.83 1.77 -2.20
CA GLU A 411 9.90 2.06 -1.08
C GLU A 411 10.43 1.40 0.22
N ARG A 412 10.93 0.15 0.17
CA ARG A 412 11.60 -0.52 1.31
C ARG A 412 12.83 0.23 1.79
N LYS A 413 13.61 0.83 0.87
CA LYS A 413 14.79 1.66 1.20
C LYS A 413 14.39 2.98 1.85
N GLU A 414 13.31 3.63 1.39
CA GLU A 414 12.72 4.80 2.04
C GLU A 414 12.15 4.44 3.43
N THR A 415 11.51 3.27 3.55
CA THR A 415 11.01 2.73 4.82
C THR A 415 12.16 2.56 5.80
N ARG A 416 13.25 1.88 5.40
CA ARG A 416 14.44 1.71 6.22
C ARG A 416 15.09 3.04 6.60
N SER A 417 15.37 3.90 5.63
CA SER A 417 16.05 5.19 5.83
C SER A 417 15.37 6.03 6.90
N LYS A 418 14.04 6.19 6.84
CA LYS A 418 13.31 6.99 7.82
C LYS A 418 13.28 6.34 9.23
N VAL A 419 13.39 5.00 9.36
CA VAL A 419 13.59 4.37 10.69
C VAL A 419 14.97 4.70 11.23
N ASP A 420 16.00 4.64 10.39
CA ASP A 420 17.36 5.01 10.80
C ASP A 420 17.52 6.53 11.08
N GLU A 421 16.60 7.39 10.60
CA GLU A 421 16.42 8.77 11.08
C GLU A 421 15.67 8.83 12.44
N ASP A 422 14.54 8.14 12.60
CA ASP A 422 13.78 8.09 13.87
C ASP A 422 14.69 7.63 15.03
N ARG A 423 15.52 6.61 14.80
CA ARG A 423 16.53 6.08 15.75
C ARG A 423 17.49 7.13 16.28
N LYS A 424 17.92 8.12 15.47
CA LYS A 424 18.81 9.20 15.93
C LYS A 424 18.14 10.02 17.02
N HIS A 425 16.87 10.39 16.80
CA HIS A 425 16.08 11.18 17.72
C HIS A 425 15.78 10.40 19.01
N GLU A 426 15.50 9.09 18.93
CA GLU A 426 15.30 8.25 20.11
C GLU A 426 16.58 8.06 20.95
N ILE A 427 17.74 7.91 20.32
CA ILE A 427 19.04 7.87 21.00
C ILE A 427 19.36 9.22 21.67
N GLU A 428 19.17 10.34 20.97
CA GLU A 428 19.41 11.67 21.56
C GLU A 428 18.48 11.94 22.75
N ALA A 429 17.19 11.58 22.64
CA ALA A 429 16.25 11.67 23.75
C ALA A 429 16.63 10.76 24.94
N ALA A 430 17.14 9.55 24.68
CA ALA A 430 17.63 8.65 25.73
C ALA A 430 18.85 9.24 26.47
N ILE A 431 19.86 9.72 25.72
CA ILE A 431 21.05 10.38 26.28
C ILE A 431 20.65 11.56 27.18
N VAL A 432 19.80 12.46 26.69
CA VAL A 432 19.40 13.67 27.44
C VAL A 432 18.59 13.30 28.70
N ARG A 433 17.71 12.28 28.65
CA ARG A 433 16.99 11.79 29.85
C ARG A 433 17.95 11.24 30.91
N ILE A 434 18.87 10.37 30.52
CA ILE A 434 19.84 9.73 31.43
C ILE A 434 20.76 10.80 32.05
N MET A 435 21.34 11.68 31.24
CA MET A 435 22.24 12.74 31.71
C MET A 435 21.54 13.75 32.64
N LYS A 436 20.28 14.11 32.34
CA LYS A 436 19.48 15.01 33.21
C LYS A 436 19.18 14.39 34.58
N ALA A 437 18.97 13.07 34.65
CA ALA A 437 18.72 12.36 35.89
C ALA A 437 20.01 12.12 36.72
N ARG A 438 21.09 11.70 36.05
CA ARG A 438 22.34 11.25 36.68
C ARG A 438 23.35 12.37 36.97
N ARG A 439 23.21 13.53 36.31
CA ARG A 439 24.04 14.76 36.41
C ARG A 439 25.52 14.64 36.00
N ARG A 440 26.21 13.54 36.31
CA ARG A 440 27.56 13.23 35.83
C ARG A 440 27.66 11.76 35.46
N MET A 441 28.39 11.43 34.39
CA MET A 441 28.58 10.04 33.96
C MET A 441 29.82 9.88 33.07
N THR A 442 30.52 8.75 33.19
CA THR A 442 31.58 8.39 32.25
C THR A 442 30.99 7.97 30.90
N HIS A 443 31.69 8.29 29.82
CA HIS A 443 31.26 8.01 28.44
C HIS A 443 30.81 6.55 28.24
N ASN A 444 31.55 5.57 28.76
CA ASN A 444 31.26 4.15 28.54
C ASN A 444 30.01 3.68 29.32
N ASN A 445 29.79 4.20 30.53
CA ASN A 445 28.58 3.91 31.30
C ASN A 445 27.35 4.52 30.63
N LEU A 446 27.48 5.71 30.02
CA LEU A 446 26.41 6.33 29.23
C LEU A 446 26.04 5.50 28.01
N VAL A 447 27.03 4.97 27.28
CA VAL A 447 26.78 4.05 26.16
C VAL A 447 26.05 2.78 26.63
N ALA A 448 26.42 2.23 27.79
CA ALA A 448 25.74 1.07 28.36
C ALA A 448 24.29 1.38 28.78
N GLU A 449 24.04 2.44 29.55
CA GLU A 449 22.68 2.79 30.03
C GLU A 449 21.74 3.21 28.88
N VAL A 450 22.27 3.86 27.83
CA VAL A 450 21.52 4.14 26.58
C VAL A 450 21.19 2.85 25.82
N THR A 451 22.13 1.90 25.75
CA THR A 451 21.89 0.60 25.09
C THR A 451 20.82 -0.19 25.85
N ASP A 452 20.90 -0.21 27.19
CA ASP A 452 19.95 -0.93 28.04
C ASP A 452 18.54 -0.34 27.98
N GLN A 453 18.41 0.99 27.91
CA GLN A 453 17.12 1.67 27.76
C GLN A 453 16.45 1.40 26.40
N LEU A 454 17.21 1.13 25.33
CA LEU A 454 16.68 1.02 23.97
C LEU A 454 16.50 -0.42 23.47
N LYS A 455 17.19 -1.41 24.06
CA LYS A 455 17.19 -2.84 23.65
C LYS A 455 15.79 -3.46 23.46
N SER A 456 14.76 -2.93 24.12
CA SER A 456 13.37 -3.37 23.99
C SER A 456 12.71 -3.02 22.65
N ARG A 457 13.28 -2.08 21.87
CA ARG A 457 12.78 -1.68 20.55
C ARG A 457 13.80 -1.90 19.42
N PHE A 458 15.07 -1.60 19.67
CA PHE A 458 16.18 -1.90 18.76
C PHE A 458 17.51 -1.96 19.52
N LEU A 459 18.51 -2.62 18.95
CA LEU A 459 19.87 -2.66 19.51
C LEU A 459 20.71 -1.52 18.90
N PRO A 460 20.96 -0.40 19.62
CA PRO A 460 21.74 0.71 19.07
C PRO A 460 23.23 0.35 18.94
N SER A 461 23.84 0.70 17.80
CA SER A 461 25.29 0.57 17.64
C SER A 461 26.04 1.54 18.56
N PRO A 462 27.07 1.10 19.32
CA PRO A 462 27.92 1.98 20.11
C PRO A 462 28.58 3.11 19.30
N ILE A 463 28.83 2.90 18.00
CA ILE A 463 29.36 3.93 17.09
C ILE A 463 28.32 5.02 16.84
N LEU A 464 27.04 4.64 16.69
CA LEU A 464 25.94 5.60 16.54
C LEU A 464 25.72 6.40 17.83
N ILE A 465 25.73 5.74 19.00
CA ILE A 465 25.60 6.43 20.30
C ILE A 465 26.74 7.45 20.48
N LYS A 466 28.00 7.07 20.23
CA LYS A 466 29.15 7.99 20.20
C LYS A 466 28.89 9.22 19.32
N LYS A 467 28.47 9.00 18.06
CA LYS A 467 28.13 10.08 17.10
C LYS A 467 26.89 10.92 17.50
N ARG A 468 26.06 10.47 18.45
CA ARG A 468 24.99 11.28 19.05
C ARG A 468 25.44 12.05 20.29
N ILE A 469 26.36 11.50 21.09
CA ILE A 469 26.99 12.20 22.22
C ILE A 469 27.78 13.42 21.73
N GLU A 470 28.71 13.25 20.78
CA GLU A 470 29.50 14.39 20.27
C GLU A 470 28.59 15.48 19.67
N SER A 471 27.56 15.06 18.93
CA SER A 471 26.57 15.99 18.35
C SER A 471 25.67 16.69 19.38
N LEU A 472 25.59 16.20 20.62
CA LEU A 472 24.94 16.90 21.74
C LEU A 472 25.91 17.82 22.48
N ILE A 473 27.23 17.61 22.36
CA ILE A 473 28.27 18.54 22.84
C ILE A 473 28.41 19.71 21.87
N GLU A 474 28.43 19.45 20.55
CA GLU A 474 28.41 20.46 19.47
C GLU A 474 27.20 21.43 19.56
N ARG A 475 26.07 20.96 20.11
CA ARG A 475 24.84 21.75 20.34
C ARG A 475 24.69 22.20 21.80
N GLU A 476 25.77 22.18 22.57
CA GLU A 476 25.86 22.67 23.95
C GLU A 476 24.92 22.02 24.99
N TYR A 477 24.17 20.96 24.64
CA TYR A 477 23.34 20.21 25.59
C TYR A 477 24.17 19.45 26.63
N LEU A 478 25.38 19.03 26.26
CA LEU A 478 26.35 18.33 27.10
C LEU A 478 27.70 19.07 27.08
N ALA A 479 28.50 18.85 28.11
CA ALA A 479 29.91 19.24 28.15
C ALA A 479 30.75 18.17 28.85
N ARG A 480 32.01 18.02 28.43
CA ARG A 480 33.01 17.22 29.15
C ARG A 480 33.42 17.97 30.42
N THR A 481 33.73 17.26 31.50
CA THR A 481 34.25 17.91 32.72
C THR A 481 35.67 18.44 32.49
N PRO A 482 36.07 19.58 33.08
CA PRO A 482 37.43 20.11 32.96
C PRO A 482 38.51 19.15 33.49
N GLU A 483 38.17 18.38 34.54
CA GLU A 483 39.09 17.53 35.29
C GLU A 483 39.26 16.14 34.65
N ASP A 484 38.25 15.67 33.90
CA ASP A 484 38.26 14.41 33.15
C ASP A 484 37.49 14.55 31.83
N ARG A 485 38.17 14.33 30.71
CA ARG A 485 37.62 14.37 29.34
C ARG A 485 36.76 13.14 28.99
N CYS A 486 36.79 12.08 29.81
CA CYS A 486 35.95 10.89 29.71
C CYS A 486 34.63 11.02 30.48
N SER A 487 34.51 12.01 31.37
CA SER A 487 33.32 12.31 32.16
C SER A 487 32.51 13.44 31.50
N LEU A 488 31.19 13.29 31.52
CA LEU A 488 30.21 14.17 30.89
C LEU A 488 29.27 14.75 31.96
N HIS A 489 28.77 15.96 31.71
CA HIS A 489 27.67 16.59 32.46
C HIS A 489 26.74 17.34 31.49
N PRO A 490 25.45 17.53 31.82
CA PRO A 490 24.56 18.36 31.02
C PRO A 490 24.79 19.84 31.32
N GLN A 491 24.71 20.70 30.31
CA GLN A 491 24.69 22.14 30.54
C GLN A 491 23.28 22.57 30.96
N TYR A 492 23.18 23.27 32.09
CA TYR A 492 21.90 23.73 32.64
C TYR A 492 21.52 25.16 32.24
N ASN A 493 22.43 25.90 31.58
CA ASN A 493 22.36 27.36 31.47
C ASN A 493 22.12 27.86 30.03
N MET A 494 20.97 27.50 29.43
CA MET A 494 20.51 28.08 28.16
C MET A 494 18.99 28.31 28.18
N PRO A 495 18.49 29.52 27.84
CA PRO A 495 17.06 29.83 27.77
C PRO A 495 16.43 29.26 26.48
N GLY A 496 16.43 27.93 26.34
CA GLY A 496 16.00 27.24 25.10
C GLY A 496 15.25 25.92 25.28
N MET A 497 15.14 25.36 26.49
CA MET A 497 14.46 24.05 26.71
C MET A 497 12.95 24.04 26.38
N ALA A 498 12.36 25.19 26.04
CA ALA A 498 11.00 25.26 25.51
C ALA A 498 10.91 24.86 24.02
N ASP A 499 11.99 24.96 23.23
CA ASP A 499 11.91 24.98 21.75
C ASP A 499 12.46 23.74 21.03
N VAL A 500 12.74 22.66 21.78
CA VAL A 500 12.89 21.30 21.20
C VAL A 500 11.51 20.70 20.81
N ARG A 501 10.43 21.49 20.98
CA ARG A 501 9.02 21.10 20.81
C ARG A 501 8.50 20.91 19.37
N PRO A 502 9.13 21.37 18.28
CA PRO A 502 8.65 21.03 16.93
C PRO A 502 8.71 19.52 16.63
N HIS A 503 9.76 18.82 17.09
CA HIS A 503 10.02 17.42 16.70
C HIS A 503 9.90 16.39 17.84
N LEU A 504 10.24 16.70 19.10
CA LEU A 504 10.11 15.73 20.20
C LEU A 504 8.68 15.58 20.73
N THR A 505 7.79 16.56 20.51
CA THR A 505 6.43 16.54 21.07
C THR A 505 5.53 15.44 20.47
N LEU A 506 5.88 14.87 19.32
CA LEU A 506 5.20 13.71 18.71
C LEU A 506 5.51 12.36 19.39
N ALA A 507 6.31 12.35 20.46
CA ALA A 507 6.65 11.18 21.27
C ALA A 507 6.40 11.35 22.78
N MET A 508 5.90 12.51 23.24
CA MET A 508 5.82 12.84 24.68
C MET A 508 4.53 13.59 25.08
N SER A 509 3.35 13.15 24.64
CA SER A 509 2.07 13.78 25.00
C SER A 509 0.85 12.83 24.98
N THR A 510 0.95 11.66 25.60
CA THR A 510 -0.21 10.81 25.93
C THR A 510 -0.06 10.09 27.29
N GLU A 511 0.11 10.82 28.40
CA GLU A 511 -0.23 10.34 29.77
C GLU A 511 -0.12 11.44 30.84
N SER A 512 -1.21 12.18 31.09
CA SER A 512 -1.55 12.76 32.41
C SER A 512 -2.90 13.49 32.37
N GLN A 513 -3.71 13.32 33.42
CA GLN A 513 -4.92 14.06 33.79
C GLN A 513 -6.20 13.87 32.92
N LEU A 514 -7.11 13.06 33.47
CA LEU A 514 -8.51 13.46 33.56
C LEU A 514 -8.64 14.61 34.60
N GLU A 515 -9.71 15.40 34.45
CA GLU A 515 -10.34 16.30 35.43
C GLU A 515 -9.47 17.22 36.32
N VAL A 516 -9.61 18.54 36.10
CA VAL A 516 -10.25 19.47 37.06
C VAL A 516 -10.53 20.82 36.37
N ARG A 517 -11.44 21.64 36.92
CA ARG A 517 -11.91 22.92 36.34
C ARG A 517 -10.83 24.03 36.30
N GLY A 518 -10.61 24.57 35.10
CA GLY A 518 -10.85 25.98 34.76
C GLY A 518 -9.97 27.10 35.37
N SER A 519 -9.16 27.74 34.51
CA SER A 519 -8.98 29.20 34.47
C SER A 519 -8.39 29.66 33.13
N ARG A 520 -8.46 30.97 32.83
CA ARG A 520 -8.12 31.54 31.51
C ARG A 520 -6.62 31.80 31.34
N GLY A 521 -6.08 31.48 30.16
CA GLY A 521 -4.79 31.96 29.66
C GLY A 521 -4.76 31.91 28.14
N HIS A 522 -4.43 33.01 27.46
CA HIS A 522 -4.43 33.11 26.00
C HIS A 522 -3.01 32.99 25.43
N HIS A 523 -2.55 31.75 25.20
CA HIS A 523 -1.44 31.48 24.28
C HIS A 523 -1.95 30.79 23.02
N LYS A 524 -1.71 31.41 21.86
CA LYS A 524 -2.01 30.84 20.55
C LYS A 524 -0.97 29.75 20.21
N HIS A 525 -1.24 28.51 20.60
CA HIS A 525 -0.51 27.37 20.04
C HIS A 525 -0.79 27.23 18.53
N PRO A 526 0.17 26.70 17.74
CA PRO A 526 -0.09 26.34 16.34
C PRO A 526 -1.21 25.29 16.26
N PRO A 527 -2.09 25.36 15.26
CA PRO A 527 -3.24 24.46 15.16
C PRO A 527 -2.79 23.01 14.91
N ARG A 528 -3.49 22.06 15.54
CA ARG A 528 -3.19 20.63 15.32
C ARG A 528 -3.63 20.23 13.92
N GLN A 529 -2.67 19.80 13.09
CA GLN A 529 -2.98 19.20 11.80
C GLN A 529 -3.71 17.87 11.99
N VAL A 530 -4.75 17.64 11.20
CA VAL A 530 -5.49 16.40 11.09
C VAL A 530 -5.64 16.05 9.62
N THR A 531 -5.31 14.82 9.29
CA THR A 531 -5.28 14.33 7.91
C THR A 531 -6.63 13.72 7.56
N VAL A 532 -7.20 14.02 6.40
CA VAL A 532 -8.55 13.58 6.02
C VAL A 532 -8.54 12.77 4.74
N SER A 533 -9.12 11.58 4.82
CA SER A 533 -9.33 10.67 3.68
C SER A 533 -10.81 10.69 3.30
N CYS A 534 -11.17 11.28 2.15
CA CYS A 534 -12.52 11.17 1.60
C CYS A 534 -12.71 9.76 1.03
N PHE A 535 -13.76 9.04 1.42
CA PHE A 535 -13.94 7.65 1.00
C PHE A 535 -15.41 7.25 1.01
N SER A 536 -15.93 6.93 -0.17
CA SER A 536 -17.36 6.73 -0.48
C SER A 536 -18.18 8.01 -0.55
#